data_AF-A0A9D7PZ76-F1
#
_entry.id   AF-A0A9D7PZ76-F1
#
_cell.length_a   1.000
_cell.length_b   1.000
_cell.length_c   1.000
_cell.angle_alpha   90.00
_cell.angle_beta   90.00
_cell.angle_gamma   90.00
#
_symmetry.space_group_name_H-M   'P 1'
#
loop_
_entity.id
_entity.type
_entity.pdbx_description
1 polymer ?
#
loop_
_entity_poly.entity_id
_entity_poly.type
_entity_poly.pdbx_seq_one_letter_code
_entity_poly.pdbx_strand_id
1 'polypeptide(L)'
;MKKIKSSLIVMSLICVFMATTLTAQDTKKEGDKEVTKTSQTSNDKLRNQADFPKFLKYFLEQTYYQNNFNKLLFEGDKAVTNFFHPVVGFARATNPGAFCVLEKDNNYGVMVPQEVGWEMNDITGLKFYNKMPKKGSCEESKDKNGVYYEKLKKFPQYWNHEKEKAVAFSLPAKYKSAQVMKVVILVDKWIVKQFYFAKIDKKWYLILSDDCDCSA
;
A
#
# COMPACT_ATOMS: atom_id res chain seq x y z
N MET A 1 36.10 26.92 46.08
CA MET A 1 37.51 27.09 45.63
C MET A 1 38.38 26.04 46.28
N LYS A 2 38.99 25.13 45.51
CA LYS A 2 40.37 24.62 45.67
C LYS A 2 40.63 23.50 44.64
N LYS A 3 41.57 23.77 43.73
CA LYS A 3 42.25 22.80 42.86
C LYS A 3 43.34 22.06 43.66
N ILE A 4 43.82 20.92 43.13
CA ILE A 4 45.24 20.51 42.89
C ILE A 4 45.25 18.99 42.60
N LYS A 5 45.61 18.54 41.38
CA LYS A 5 46.86 17.86 40.89
C LYS A 5 47.06 16.44 41.49
N SER A 6 47.63 15.39 40.88
CA SER A 6 48.44 15.04 39.68
C SER A 6 48.30 13.49 39.55
N SER A 7 48.57 12.80 38.43
CA SER A 7 49.94 12.39 38.03
C SER A 7 49.95 11.65 36.69
N LEU A 8 51.06 11.85 35.98
CA LEU A 8 51.54 11.15 34.78
C LEU A 8 51.82 9.67 35.05
N ILE A 9 51.62 8.82 34.04
CA ILE A 9 52.63 7.81 33.66
C ILE A 9 52.77 7.83 32.13
N VAL A 10 53.99 8.11 31.70
CA VAL A 10 54.51 7.99 30.34
C VAL A 10 55.06 6.58 30.19
N MET A 11 54.76 5.89 29.10
CA MET A 11 55.61 4.81 28.63
C MET A 11 55.73 4.88 27.11
N SER A 12 56.89 5.38 26.68
CA SER A 12 57.36 5.33 25.30
C SER A 12 57.81 3.90 24.95
N LEU A 13 57.46 3.42 23.76
CA LEU A 13 58.25 2.40 23.08
C LEU A 13 58.54 2.87 21.66
N ILE A 14 59.83 2.96 21.36
CA ILE A 14 60.44 3.18 20.05
C ILE A 14 60.89 1.81 19.53
N CYS A 15 60.65 1.51 18.26
CA CYS A 15 61.53 0.70 17.39
C CYS A 15 61.02 0.82 15.93
N VAL A 16 61.64 1.66 15.09
CA VAL A 16 62.70 1.35 14.10
C VAL A 16 62.14 0.87 12.73
N PHE A 17 62.60 1.59 11.70
CA PHE A 17 62.39 1.52 10.27
C PHE A 17 62.39 0.13 9.61
N MET A 18 61.52 -0.04 8.61
CA MET A 18 61.93 -0.53 7.28
C MET A 18 61.11 0.16 6.19
N ALA A 19 61.79 0.84 5.29
CA ALA A 19 61.26 1.20 3.98
C ALA A 19 61.68 0.12 2.98
N THR A 20 60.71 -0.58 2.40
CA THR A 20 60.90 -1.38 1.19
C THR A 20 59.73 -1.11 0.25
N THR A 21 60.09 -0.82 -1.00
CA THR A 21 59.22 -0.45 -2.13
C THR A 21 58.62 -1.65 -2.86
N LEU A 22 57.45 -1.40 -3.48
CA LEU A 22 56.74 -2.18 -4.53
C LEU A 22 56.10 -3.50 -4.02
N THR A 23 54.81 -3.79 -4.24
CA THR A 23 54.02 -3.72 -5.48
C THR A 23 52.52 -3.52 -5.23
N ALA A 24 51.83 -3.08 -6.26
CA ALA A 24 50.39 -2.85 -6.38
C ALA A 24 49.48 -3.94 -5.77
N GLN A 25 48.42 -3.48 -5.09
CA GLN A 25 47.08 -4.07 -5.22
C GLN A 25 46.02 -3.03 -4.82
N ASP A 26 45.17 -2.71 -5.79
CA ASP A 26 43.98 -1.89 -5.65
C ASP A 26 43.06 -2.41 -4.54
N THR A 27 42.57 -1.52 -3.68
CA THR A 27 41.19 -1.63 -3.19
C THR A 27 40.65 -0.25 -2.80
N LYS A 28 39.81 0.27 -3.69
CA LYS A 28 38.94 1.43 -3.50
C LYS A 28 38.15 1.32 -2.18
N LYS A 29 38.25 2.37 -1.36
CA LYS A 29 37.14 2.80 -0.51
C LYS A 29 36.21 3.69 -1.34
N GLU A 30 35.02 3.19 -1.67
CA GLU A 30 33.84 4.03 -1.92
C GLU A 30 32.60 3.14 -1.97
N GLY A 31 31.64 3.40 -1.10
CA GLY A 31 30.45 2.56 -0.98
C GLY A 31 29.42 3.11 -0.02
N ASP A 32 29.12 4.41 -0.11
CA ASP A 32 27.93 4.98 0.52
C ASP A 32 27.46 6.17 -0.34
N LYS A 33 26.54 5.92 -1.30
CA LYS A 33 25.48 6.84 -1.80
C LYS A 33 24.76 6.47 -3.10
N GLU A 34 25.03 5.33 -3.76
CA GLU A 34 24.43 5.07 -5.09
C GLU A 34 23.27 4.05 -5.12
N VAL A 35 22.92 3.41 -4.00
CA VAL A 35 21.88 2.35 -3.97
C VAL A 35 20.45 2.89 -3.81
N THR A 36 20.26 4.13 -3.35
CA THR A 36 18.93 4.65 -2.95
C THR A 36 18.18 5.40 -4.07
N LYS A 37 18.88 6.02 -5.03
CA LYS A 37 18.24 6.93 -6.00
C LYS A 37 17.60 6.18 -7.18
N THR A 38 18.20 5.07 -7.60
CA THR A 38 17.78 4.29 -8.77
C THR A 38 16.54 3.44 -8.48
N SER A 39 16.48 2.82 -7.30
CA SER A 39 15.32 2.03 -6.81
C SER A 39 14.09 2.91 -6.51
N GLN A 40 14.31 4.12 -5.99
CA GLN A 40 13.24 5.07 -5.73
C GLN A 40 12.65 5.66 -7.02
N THR A 41 13.51 5.94 -8.03
CA THR A 41 13.07 6.43 -9.34
C THR A 41 12.27 5.39 -10.14
N SER A 42 12.62 4.10 -10.04
CA SER A 42 11.83 3.02 -10.68
C SER A 42 10.46 2.85 -10.05
N ASN A 43 10.38 2.93 -8.72
CA ASN A 43 9.12 2.82 -7.97
C ASN A 43 8.16 3.99 -8.28
N ASP A 44 8.68 5.21 -8.36
CA ASP A 44 7.87 6.36 -8.75
C ASP A 44 7.34 6.24 -10.18
N LYS A 45 8.13 5.72 -11.11
CA LYS A 45 7.69 5.51 -12.49
C LYS A 45 6.56 4.48 -12.58
N LEU A 46 6.64 3.40 -11.81
CA LEU A 46 5.62 2.34 -11.79
C LEU A 46 4.34 2.80 -11.08
N ARG A 47 4.46 3.48 -9.93
CA ARG A 47 3.32 4.09 -9.21
C ARG A 47 2.54 5.06 -10.09
N ASN A 48 3.24 5.86 -10.89
CA ASN A 48 2.63 6.90 -11.73
C ASN A 48 2.29 6.41 -13.16
N GLN A 49 2.25 5.09 -13.40
CA GLN A 49 1.94 4.55 -14.72
C GLN A 49 0.47 4.83 -15.10
N ALA A 50 0.24 5.31 -16.32
CA ALA A 50 -1.09 5.61 -16.85
C ALA A 50 -1.88 4.37 -17.29
N ASP A 51 -1.16 3.32 -17.73
CA ASP A 51 -1.73 2.00 -18.04
C ASP A 51 -2.22 1.31 -16.77
N PHE A 52 -3.52 1.06 -16.69
CA PHE A 52 -4.15 0.58 -15.46
C PHE A 52 -3.69 -0.82 -15.04
N PRO A 53 -3.60 -1.84 -15.92
CA PRO A 53 -3.10 -3.16 -15.53
C PRO A 53 -1.67 -3.12 -14.97
N LYS A 54 -0.76 -2.35 -15.58
CA LYS A 54 0.60 -2.18 -15.05
C LYS A 54 0.62 -1.49 -13.69
N PHE A 55 -0.15 -0.42 -13.54
CA PHE A 55 -0.32 0.26 -12.25
C PHE A 55 -0.87 -0.70 -11.19
N LEU A 56 -1.94 -1.45 -11.52
CA LEU A 56 -2.61 -2.34 -10.58
C LEU A 56 -1.72 -3.51 -10.17
N LYS A 57 -0.93 -4.08 -11.10
CA LYS A 57 0.08 -5.08 -10.76
C LYS A 57 1.08 -4.54 -9.74
N TYR A 58 1.64 -3.36 -10.00
CA TYR A 58 2.57 -2.73 -9.06
C TYR A 58 1.92 -2.47 -7.69
N PHE A 59 0.70 -1.92 -7.67
CA PHE A 59 -0.05 -1.71 -6.42
C PHE A 59 -0.18 -3.02 -5.62
N LEU A 60 -0.66 -4.10 -6.25
CA LEU A 60 -0.85 -5.38 -5.55
C LEU A 60 0.47 -5.98 -5.07
N GLU A 61 1.56 -5.84 -5.83
CA GLU A 61 2.90 -6.27 -5.40
C GLU A 61 3.42 -5.49 -4.18
N GLN A 62 3.05 -4.21 -4.04
CA GLN A 62 3.46 -3.42 -2.88
C GLN A 62 2.57 -3.63 -1.66
N THR A 63 1.28 -3.88 -1.85
CA THR A 63 0.29 -3.75 -0.77
C THR A 63 -0.48 -5.01 -0.43
N TYR A 64 -0.46 -6.04 -1.28
CA TYR A 64 -1.37 -7.18 -1.15
C TYR A 64 -0.68 -8.53 -1.27
N TYR A 65 0.02 -8.81 -2.37
CA TYR A 65 0.69 -10.10 -2.56
C TYR A 65 1.80 -10.30 -1.54
N GLN A 66 1.79 -11.45 -0.86
CA GLN A 66 2.73 -11.76 0.22
C GLN A 66 2.81 -10.64 1.27
N ASN A 67 1.68 -9.99 1.52
CA ASN A 67 1.59 -8.84 2.40
C ASN A 67 0.25 -8.82 3.14
N ASN A 68 0.01 -7.84 3.99
CA ASN A 68 -1.27 -7.61 4.64
C ASN A 68 -1.69 -6.15 4.47
N PHE A 69 -2.60 -5.91 3.53
CA PHE A 69 -3.09 -4.56 3.22
C PHE A 69 -3.64 -3.85 4.46
N ASN A 70 -4.41 -4.56 5.30
CA ASN A 70 -5.00 -3.96 6.50
C ASN A 70 -3.91 -3.56 7.49
N LYS A 71 -2.83 -4.36 7.60
CA LYS A 71 -1.68 -4.05 8.48
C LYS A 71 -0.98 -2.78 8.04
N LEU A 72 -0.63 -2.73 6.76
CA LEU A 72 -0.01 -1.55 6.17
C LEU A 72 -0.89 -0.30 6.33
N LEU A 73 -2.21 -0.46 6.18
CA LEU A 73 -3.17 0.62 6.36
C LEU A 73 -3.21 1.12 7.81
N PHE A 74 -3.28 0.20 8.78
CA PHE A 74 -3.30 0.51 10.21
C PHE A 74 -2.00 1.17 10.68
N GLU A 75 -0.85 0.71 10.19
CA GLU A 75 0.47 1.26 10.50
C GLU A 75 0.76 2.57 9.76
N GLY A 76 -0.10 2.99 8.84
CA GLY A 76 0.11 4.18 8.01
C GLY A 76 1.30 4.04 7.04
N ASP A 77 1.61 2.81 6.62
CA ASP A 77 2.79 2.50 5.82
C ASP A 77 2.75 3.20 4.46
N LYS A 78 3.91 3.71 4.03
CA LYS A 78 4.07 4.42 2.74
C LYS A 78 3.84 3.53 1.52
N ALA A 79 3.93 2.21 1.66
CA ALA A 79 3.55 1.26 0.62
C ALA A 79 2.08 1.42 0.22
N VAL A 80 1.18 1.76 1.17
CA VAL A 80 -0.24 2.00 0.89
C VAL A 80 -0.54 3.50 0.78
N THR A 81 -0.09 4.31 1.73
CA THR A 81 -0.50 5.72 1.84
C THR A 81 -0.01 6.59 0.68
N ASN A 82 1.07 6.20 0.00
CA ASN A 82 1.53 6.88 -1.22
C ASN A 82 0.56 6.78 -2.40
N PHE A 83 -0.44 5.89 -2.34
CA PHE A 83 -1.49 5.77 -3.36
C PHE A 83 -2.71 6.66 -3.07
N PHE A 84 -2.74 7.38 -1.95
CA PHE A 84 -3.85 8.25 -1.60
C PHE A 84 -3.72 9.61 -2.28
N HIS A 85 -4.84 10.17 -2.73
CA HIS A 85 -4.83 11.51 -3.29
C HIS A 85 -4.86 12.55 -2.16
N PRO A 86 -4.01 13.59 -2.19
CA PRO A 86 -3.87 14.53 -1.06
C PRO A 86 -5.15 15.30 -0.71
N VAL A 87 -6.07 15.47 -1.67
CA VAL A 87 -7.36 16.18 -1.47
C VAL A 87 -8.55 15.23 -1.34
N VAL A 88 -8.52 14.07 -2.01
CA VAL A 88 -9.68 13.15 -1.99
C VAL A 88 -9.56 12.20 -0.79
N GLY A 89 -8.33 11.92 -0.37
CA GLY A 89 -8.02 10.95 0.67
C GLY A 89 -8.28 9.53 0.22
N PHE A 90 -8.47 8.68 1.22
CA PHE A 90 -8.90 7.30 1.12
C PHE A 90 -10.07 7.09 2.09
N ALA A 91 -10.99 6.22 1.72
CA ALA A 91 -12.05 5.75 2.59
C ALA A 91 -12.05 4.23 2.62
N ARG A 92 -12.61 3.65 3.67
CA ARG A 92 -12.90 2.22 3.75
C ARG A 92 -14.38 2.03 4.02
N ALA A 93 -15.05 1.17 3.26
CA ALA A 93 -16.36 0.69 3.63
C ALA A 93 -16.22 -0.58 4.47
N THR A 94 -16.88 -0.64 5.61
CA THR A 94 -16.87 -1.78 6.53
C THR A 94 -18.29 -2.19 6.85
N ASN A 95 -18.49 -3.48 7.15
CA ASN A 95 -19.77 -4.03 7.58
C ASN A 95 -19.73 -4.35 9.09
N PRO A 96 -20.17 -3.45 9.97
CA PRO A 96 -20.33 -3.71 11.41
C PRO A 96 -21.50 -4.65 11.76
N GLY A 97 -22.27 -5.14 10.79
CA GLY A 97 -23.28 -6.18 10.98
C GLY A 97 -24.61 -5.90 10.27
N ALA A 98 -25.17 -4.69 10.45
CA ALA A 98 -26.49 -4.35 9.90
C ALA A 98 -26.42 -3.57 8.58
N PHE A 99 -25.46 -2.65 8.45
CA PHE A 99 -25.31 -1.79 7.29
C PHE A 99 -23.84 -1.54 6.98
N CYS A 100 -23.53 -1.37 5.70
CA CYS A 100 -22.24 -0.85 5.28
C CYS A 100 -22.05 0.61 5.60
N VAL A 101 -20.99 0.92 6.32
CA VAL A 101 -20.63 2.28 6.70
C VAL A 101 -19.32 2.70 6.05
N LEU A 102 -19.19 3.98 5.72
CA LEU A 102 -17.94 4.55 5.23
C LEU A 102 -17.13 5.14 6.37
N GLU A 103 -15.94 4.58 6.57
CA GLU A 103 -14.94 5.02 7.53
C GLU A 103 -13.86 5.84 6.81
N LYS A 104 -13.67 7.08 7.25
CA LYS A 104 -12.60 7.97 6.76
C LYS A 104 -11.59 8.36 7.84
N ASP A 105 -11.95 8.17 9.10
CA ASP A 105 -11.20 8.57 10.28
C ASP A 105 -10.85 7.32 11.12
N ASN A 106 -10.11 7.49 12.23
CA ASN A 106 -9.78 6.44 13.20
C ASN A 106 -9.27 5.12 12.57
N ASN A 107 -8.09 5.16 11.94
CA ASN A 107 -7.47 4.00 11.27
C ASN A 107 -8.36 3.33 10.22
N TYR A 108 -9.31 4.08 9.64
CA TYR A 108 -10.25 3.60 8.62
C TYR A 108 -11.06 2.39 9.11
N GLY A 109 -11.49 2.38 10.38
CA GLY A 109 -12.23 1.27 10.97
C GLY A 109 -11.43 -0.04 11.08
N VAL A 110 -10.10 0.00 10.95
CA VAL A 110 -9.25 -1.13 11.32
C VAL A 110 -9.12 -1.16 12.84
N MET A 111 -9.73 -2.16 13.47
CA MET A 111 -9.63 -2.35 14.92
C MET A 111 -8.20 -2.75 15.32
N VAL A 112 -7.73 -2.21 16.45
CA VAL A 112 -6.48 -2.62 17.13
C VAL A 112 -6.50 -4.13 17.42
N PRO A 113 -5.34 -4.81 17.51
CA PRO A 113 -5.26 -6.26 17.39
C PRO A 113 -6.14 -7.01 18.40
N GLN A 114 -7.10 -7.80 17.90
CA GLN A 114 -7.17 -9.19 18.33
C GLN A 114 -6.07 -9.91 17.53
N GLU A 115 -5.31 -10.82 18.13
CA GLU A 115 -4.06 -11.40 17.58
C GLU A 115 -4.22 -12.15 16.24
N VAL A 116 -5.43 -12.19 15.68
CA VAL A 116 -5.84 -12.90 14.47
C VAL A 116 -6.00 -11.90 13.32
N GLY A 117 -5.44 -12.18 12.14
CA GLY A 117 -5.71 -11.41 10.91
C GLY A 117 -4.62 -10.43 10.48
N TRP A 118 -3.47 -10.39 11.17
CA TRP A 118 -2.27 -9.69 10.72
C TRP A 118 -1.30 -10.59 9.93
N GLU A 119 -1.65 -11.86 9.69
CA GLU A 119 -0.82 -12.72 8.87
C GLU A 119 -0.70 -12.16 7.45
N MET A 120 0.49 -12.31 6.86
CA MET A 120 0.63 -12.10 5.42
C MET A 120 -0.14 -13.19 4.69
N ASN A 121 -0.91 -12.82 3.67
CA ASN A 121 -1.49 -13.83 2.80
C ASN A 121 -0.40 -14.47 1.93
N ASP A 122 -0.63 -15.71 1.49
CA ASP A 122 0.29 -16.47 0.63
C ASP A 122 0.03 -16.24 -0.88
N ILE A 123 -0.89 -15.33 -1.21
CA ILE A 123 -1.30 -15.07 -2.59
C ILE A 123 -0.12 -14.42 -3.33
N THR A 124 0.24 -15.05 -4.44
CA THR A 124 1.25 -14.56 -5.38
C THR A 124 0.63 -14.42 -6.76
N GLY A 125 0.98 -13.35 -7.48
CA GLY A 125 0.78 -13.19 -8.92
C GLY A 125 -0.48 -13.81 -9.53
N LEU A 126 -1.63 -13.14 -9.39
CA LEU A 126 -2.88 -13.60 -10.00
C LEU A 126 -3.03 -13.13 -11.46
N LYS A 127 -3.79 -13.89 -12.27
CA LYS A 127 -4.14 -13.47 -13.63
C LYS A 127 -5.17 -12.33 -13.62
N PHE A 128 -5.02 -11.43 -14.59
CA PHE A 128 -5.84 -10.22 -14.72
C PHE A 128 -6.95 -10.43 -15.74
N TYR A 129 -8.18 -10.04 -15.40
CA TYR A 129 -9.37 -10.15 -16.24
C TYR A 129 -10.11 -8.80 -16.32
N ASN A 130 -10.29 -8.27 -17.54
CA ASN A 130 -11.02 -7.01 -17.78
C ASN A 130 -12.53 -7.24 -17.86
N LYS A 131 -13.11 -7.74 -16.77
CA LYS A 131 -14.55 -7.94 -16.52
C LYS A 131 -14.72 -8.16 -15.01
N MET A 132 -15.91 -7.99 -14.47
CA MET A 132 -16.23 -8.49 -13.11
C MET A 132 -16.52 -10.00 -13.13
N PRO A 133 -16.20 -10.72 -12.04
CA PRO A 133 -16.62 -12.11 -11.89
C PRO A 133 -18.13 -12.17 -11.64
N LYS A 134 -18.73 -13.32 -11.91
CA LYS A 134 -20.11 -13.61 -11.53
C LYS A 134 -20.11 -14.12 -10.09
N LYS A 135 -20.95 -13.53 -9.23
CA LYS A 135 -21.03 -13.89 -7.79
C LYS A 135 -19.67 -13.69 -7.09
N GLY A 136 -19.42 -14.40 -5.99
CA GLY A 136 -18.20 -14.35 -5.21
C GLY A 136 -18.32 -13.58 -3.90
N SER A 137 -19.33 -12.70 -3.74
CA SER A 137 -19.59 -12.06 -2.44
C SER A 137 -20.49 -12.93 -1.56
N CYS A 138 -21.73 -13.21 -1.98
CA CYS A 138 -22.73 -13.93 -1.16
C CYS A 138 -22.98 -15.36 -1.57
N GLU A 139 -22.45 -15.71 -2.72
CA GLU A 139 -22.56 -17.03 -3.29
C GLU A 139 -21.23 -17.34 -3.96
N GLU A 140 -20.84 -18.60 -3.96
CA GLU A 140 -19.62 -19.03 -4.62
C GLU A 140 -19.61 -18.60 -6.10
N SER A 141 -18.47 -18.04 -6.52
CA SER A 141 -18.20 -17.83 -7.93
C SER A 141 -17.80 -19.14 -8.62
N LYS A 142 -18.14 -19.24 -9.90
CA LYS A 142 -17.61 -20.29 -10.81
C LYS A 142 -16.45 -19.79 -11.66
N ASP A 143 -16.09 -18.51 -11.53
CA ASP A 143 -14.96 -17.95 -12.25
C ASP A 143 -13.63 -18.35 -11.59
N LYS A 144 -12.53 -18.27 -12.35
CA LYS A 144 -11.20 -18.68 -11.89
C LYS A 144 -10.61 -17.68 -10.90
N ASN A 145 -9.72 -18.13 -10.02
CA ASN A 145 -8.94 -17.23 -9.17
C ASN A 145 -8.25 -16.15 -10.03
N GLY A 146 -8.30 -14.89 -9.58
CA GLY A 146 -7.88 -13.77 -10.42
C GLY A 146 -8.14 -12.39 -9.84
N VAL A 147 -7.50 -11.41 -10.49
CA VAL A 147 -7.78 -9.99 -10.31
C VAL A 147 -8.70 -9.55 -11.43
N TYR A 148 -9.90 -9.15 -11.06
CA TYR A 148 -10.94 -8.73 -11.98
C TYR A 148 -11.08 -7.21 -11.88
N TYR A 149 -11.17 -6.52 -13.01
CA TYR A 149 -11.34 -5.08 -13.03
C TYR A 149 -12.24 -4.62 -14.16
N GLU A 150 -12.95 -3.52 -13.94
CA GLU A 150 -13.76 -2.87 -14.96
C GLU A 150 -13.90 -1.36 -14.70
N LYS A 151 -14.27 -0.61 -15.73
CA LYS A 151 -14.60 0.81 -15.58
C LYS A 151 -15.94 0.95 -14.87
N LEU A 152 -15.93 1.68 -13.75
CA LEU A 152 -17.12 1.90 -12.96
C LEU A 152 -17.92 3.10 -13.49
N LYS A 153 -19.24 2.94 -13.61
CA LYS A 153 -20.16 4.02 -14.00
C LYS A 153 -20.64 4.85 -12.81
N LYS A 154 -20.88 4.20 -11.67
CA LYS A 154 -21.38 4.82 -10.43
C LYS A 154 -20.74 4.10 -9.25
N PHE A 155 -20.35 4.85 -8.23
CA PHE A 155 -19.92 4.27 -6.96
C PHE A 155 -21.07 3.51 -6.28
N PRO A 156 -20.76 2.50 -5.45
CA PRO A 156 -21.74 1.89 -4.57
C PRO A 156 -22.32 2.92 -3.58
N GLN A 157 -23.45 2.55 -3.01
CA GLN A 157 -24.10 3.30 -1.95
C GLN A 157 -23.77 2.67 -0.61
N TYR A 158 -23.58 3.53 0.38
CA TYR A 158 -23.27 3.14 1.75
C TYR A 158 -24.23 3.84 2.68
N TRP A 159 -24.57 3.20 3.79
CA TRP A 159 -25.45 3.79 4.78
C TRP A 159 -24.78 5.00 5.42
N ASN A 160 -25.51 6.10 5.48
CA ASN A 160 -25.09 7.29 6.18
C ASN A 160 -25.99 7.48 7.40
N HIS A 161 -25.42 7.31 8.59
CA HIS A 161 -26.15 7.41 9.85
C HIS A 161 -26.72 8.82 10.11
N GLU A 162 -26.04 9.88 9.69
CA GLU A 162 -26.52 11.26 9.88
C GLU A 162 -27.75 11.58 9.01
N LYS A 163 -27.83 10.96 7.83
CA LYS A 163 -28.90 11.20 6.84
C LYS A 163 -29.96 10.11 6.84
N GLU A 164 -29.77 9.07 7.65
CA GLU A 164 -30.63 7.88 7.75
C GLU A 164 -31.01 7.29 6.38
N LYS A 165 -30.03 7.23 5.46
CA LYS A 165 -30.24 6.69 4.12
C LYS A 165 -28.95 6.22 3.46
N ALA A 166 -29.09 5.37 2.44
CA ALA A 166 -28.00 5.02 1.55
C ALA A 166 -27.57 6.24 0.70
N VAL A 167 -26.27 6.55 0.72
CA VAL A 167 -25.66 7.63 -0.05
C VAL A 167 -24.50 7.08 -0.85
N ALA A 168 -24.44 7.42 -2.14
CA ALA A 168 -23.31 7.04 -2.98
C ALA A 168 -22.04 7.73 -2.50
N PHE A 169 -20.93 6.98 -2.44
CA PHE A 169 -19.62 7.63 -2.38
C PHE A 169 -19.47 8.56 -3.59
N SER A 170 -18.95 9.76 -3.38
CA SER A 170 -18.73 10.71 -4.47
C SER A 170 -17.36 11.36 -4.35
N LEU A 171 -16.71 11.51 -5.50
CA LEU A 171 -15.52 12.34 -5.60
C LEU A 171 -15.90 13.81 -5.45
N PRO A 172 -15.00 14.67 -4.93
CA PRO A 172 -15.20 16.11 -4.93
C PRO A 172 -15.60 16.64 -6.30
N ALA A 173 -16.39 17.72 -6.36
CA ALA A 173 -16.97 18.25 -7.60
C ALA A 173 -15.94 18.47 -8.72
N LYS A 174 -14.71 18.90 -8.37
CA LYS A 174 -13.57 19.06 -9.29
C LYS A 174 -13.18 17.78 -10.02
N TYR A 175 -13.39 16.61 -9.40
CA TYR A 175 -12.99 15.30 -9.89
C TYR A 175 -14.18 14.40 -10.26
N LYS A 176 -15.40 14.95 -10.37
CA LYS A 176 -16.63 14.18 -10.65
C LYS A 176 -16.59 13.38 -11.96
N SER A 177 -15.78 13.82 -12.93
CA SER A 177 -15.61 13.18 -14.24
C SER A 177 -14.39 12.26 -14.32
N ALA A 178 -13.66 12.07 -13.22
CA ALA A 178 -12.51 11.17 -13.19
C ALA A 178 -12.93 9.76 -13.60
N GLN A 179 -12.07 9.08 -14.37
CA GLN A 179 -12.28 7.68 -14.67
C GLN A 179 -12.09 6.86 -13.40
N VAL A 180 -13.08 6.04 -13.07
CA VAL A 180 -13.01 5.13 -11.91
C VAL A 180 -12.92 3.69 -12.39
N MET A 181 -12.05 2.92 -11.75
CA MET A 181 -11.91 1.48 -11.96
C MET A 181 -12.30 0.76 -10.67
N LYS A 182 -13.20 -0.21 -10.80
CA LYS A 182 -13.49 -1.19 -9.74
C LYS A 182 -12.53 -2.37 -9.93
N VAL A 183 -11.97 -2.86 -8.84
CA VAL A 183 -11.13 -4.04 -8.79
C VAL A 183 -11.66 -4.98 -7.72
N VAL A 184 -11.75 -6.27 -8.03
CA VAL A 184 -12.01 -7.33 -7.04
C VAL A 184 -10.97 -8.44 -7.18
N ILE A 185 -10.59 -9.01 -6.04
CA ILE A 185 -9.68 -10.15 -5.95
C ILE A 185 -10.52 -11.36 -5.60
N LEU A 186 -10.58 -12.33 -6.51
CA LEU A 186 -11.32 -13.58 -6.35
C LEU A 186 -10.33 -14.71 -6.06
N VAL A 187 -10.48 -15.37 -4.91
CA VAL A 187 -9.69 -16.52 -4.49
C VAL A 187 -10.62 -17.55 -3.89
N ASP A 188 -10.44 -18.81 -4.28
CA ASP A 188 -11.21 -19.96 -3.78
C ASP A 188 -12.72 -19.74 -3.82
N LYS A 189 -13.17 -19.20 -4.96
CA LYS A 189 -14.56 -18.85 -5.30
C LYS A 189 -15.14 -17.64 -4.57
N TRP A 190 -14.39 -16.98 -3.68
CA TRP A 190 -14.86 -15.83 -2.91
C TRP A 190 -14.09 -14.56 -3.23
N ILE A 191 -14.80 -13.43 -3.26
CA ILE A 191 -14.16 -12.11 -3.36
C ILE A 191 -13.60 -11.82 -1.99
N VAL A 192 -12.27 -11.73 -1.91
CA VAL A 192 -11.53 -11.53 -0.65
C VAL A 192 -11.08 -10.07 -0.47
N LYS A 193 -11.18 -9.26 -1.53
CA LYS A 193 -10.89 -7.84 -1.48
C LYS A 193 -11.52 -7.07 -2.63
N GLN A 194 -11.96 -5.85 -2.36
CA GLN A 194 -12.48 -4.93 -3.37
C GLN A 194 -11.85 -3.53 -3.20
N PHE A 195 -11.41 -2.96 -4.32
CA PHE A 195 -10.77 -1.65 -4.38
C PHE A 195 -11.37 -0.78 -5.47
N TYR A 196 -11.33 0.53 -5.27
CA TYR A 196 -11.71 1.52 -6.26
C TYR A 196 -10.61 2.53 -6.47
N PHE A 197 -10.24 2.72 -7.74
CA PHE A 197 -9.21 3.65 -8.15
C PHE A 197 -9.77 4.75 -9.03
N ALA A 198 -9.36 6.00 -8.79
CA ALA A 198 -9.69 7.12 -9.66
C ALA A 198 -8.46 7.61 -10.43
N LYS A 199 -8.63 7.90 -11.72
CA LYS A 199 -7.61 8.56 -12.53
C LYS A 199 -7.74 10.07 -12.40
N ILE A 200 -6.80 10.68 -11.68
CA ILE A 200 -6.75 12.13 -11.44
C ILE A 200 -5.38 12.62 -11.92
N ASP A 201 -5.36 13.69 -12.73
CA ASP A 201 -4.12 14.28 -13.26
C ASP A 201 -3.15 13.24 -13.87
N LYS A 202 -3.72 12.31 -14.66
CA LYS A 202 -3.05 11.18 -15.34
C LYS A 202 -2.50 10.07 -14.42
N LYS A 203 -2.69 10.18 -13.10
CA LYS A 203 -2.25 9.19 -12.10
C LYS A 203 -3.44 8.43 -11.53
N TRP A 204 -3.21 7.20 -11.09
CA TRP A 204 -4.21 6.39 -10.40
C TRP A 204 -4.03 6.51 -8.90
N TYR A 205 -5.14 6.73 -8.20
CA TYR A 205 -5.17 6.84 -6.75
C TYR A 205 -6.15 5.82 -6.19
N LEU A 206 -5.78 5.17 -5.09
CA LEU A 206 -6.70 4.35 -4.31
C LEU A 206 -7.63 5.28 -3.54
N ILE A 207 -8.93 5.19 -3.79
CA ILE A 207 -9.94 6.07 -3.21
C ILE A 207 -10.82 5.35 -2.18
N LEU A 208 -11.07 4.06 -2.40
CA LEU A 208 -11.94 3.27 -1.54
C LEU A 208 -11.49 1.80 -1.49
N SER A 209 -11.35 1.25 -0.29
CA SER A 209 -11.41 -0.21 -0.07
C SER A 209 -12.79 -0.54 0.42
N ASP A 210 -13.39 -1.61 -0.09
CA ASP A 210 -14.75 -1.98 0.25
C ASP A 210 -14.76 -3.40 0.78
N ASP A 211 -14.85 -3.50 2.11
CA ASP A 211 -14.84 -4.76 2.83
C ASP A 211 -16.27 -5.14 3.24
N CYS A 212 -17.27 -4.57 2.57
CA CYS A 212 -18.65 -4.98 2.69
C CYS A 212 -18.94 -6.19 1.83
N ASP A 213 -18.89 -7.35 2.44
CA ASP A 213 -19.47 -8.54 1.86
C ASP A 213 -20.95 -8.63 2.27
N CYS A 214 -21.82 -8.80 1.28
CA CYS A 214 -23.23 -9.18 1.44
C CYS A 214 -24.16 -8.26 2.21
N SER A 215 -23.73 -7.04 2.46
CA SER A 215 -24.51 -5.99 3.09
C SER A 215 -25.02 -5.07 1.98
N ALA A 216 -26.21 -5.37 1.48
CA ALA A 216 -27.01 -4.51 0.60
C ALA A 216 -28.24 -4.03 1.37
#